data_AF-A0A956XW30-F1
#
_entry.id   AF-A0A956XW30-F1
#
_cell.length_a   1.000
_cell.length_b   1.000
_cell.length_c   1.000
_cell.angle_alpha   90.00
_cell.angle_beta   90.00
_cell.angle_gamma   90.00
#
_symmetry.space_group_name_H-M   'P 1'
#
loop_
_entity.id
_entity.type
_entity.pdbx_description
1 polymer ?
#
loop_
_entity_poly.entity_id
_entity_poly.type
_entity_poly.pdbx_seq_one_letter_code
_entity_poly.pdbx_strand_id
1 'polypeptide(L)'
;MTVIQARQIAVNVIRLAELVARFQAKYGRNYVLAANCPEDAYKLYEEILGEQAAIAELLDPQALDIAYHRFGEWWTRHDVIDSAIVNEMVMDACNLVNRAGYLEEKGQVDSQTLLPIEKSIAGMLHPSARQMARDNALTVLEAS
;
A
#
# COMPACT_ATOMS: atom_id res chain seq x y z
N MET A 1 5.25 -13.97 5.36
CA MET A 1 4.18 -13.19 5.99
C MET A 1 3.71 -13.88 7.27
N THR A 2 3.81 -13.22 8.43
CA THR A 2 3.22 -13.66 9.72
C THR A 2 1.93 -12.88 10.03
N VAL A 3 1.17 -13.29 11.05
CA VAL A 3 -0.02 -12.54 11.53
C VAL A 3 0.36 -11.12 11.97
N ILE A 4 1.52 -10.97 12.61
CA ILE A 4 2.03 -9.67 13.07
C ILE A 4 2.29 -8.76 11.87
N GLN A 5 2.95 -9.27 10.82
CA GLN A 5 3.20 -8.51 9.60
C GLN A 5 1.90 -8.13 8.88
N ALA A 6 0.96 -9.07 8.75
CA ALA A 6 -0.35 -8.81 8.14
C ALA A 6 -1.14 -7.73 8.90
N ARG A 7 -1.07 -7.75 10.24
CA ARG A 7 -1.69 -6.72 11.08
C ARG A 7 -1.05 -5.35 10.87
N GLN A 8 0.28 -5.30 10.72
CA GLN A 8 0.99 -4.05 10.46
C GLN A 8 0.57 -3.47 9.10
N ILE A 9 0.41 -4.31 8.06
CA ILE A 9 -0.15 -3.89 6.78
C ILE A 9 -1.54 -3.29 6.98
N ALA A 10 -2.44 -3.97 7.70
CA ALA A 10 -3.79 -3.44 7.95
C ALA A 10 -3.78 -2.08 8.67
N VAL A 11 -2.89 -1.90 9.66
CA VAL A 11 -2.72 -0.61 10.35
C VAL A 11 -2.28 0.48 9.38
N ASN A 12 -1.28 0.19 8.53
CA ASN A 12 -0.78 1.17 7.55
C ASN A 12 -1.85 1.52 6.49
N VAL A 13 -2.64 0.54 6.05
CA VAL A 13 -3.74 0.78 5.11
C VAL A 13 -4.84 1.65 5.72
N ILE A 14 -5.14 1.49 7.01
CA ILE A 14 -6.10 2.37 7.71
C ILE A 14 -5.56 3.80 7.85
N ARG A 15 -4.26 3.96 8.11
CA ARG A 15 -3.61 5.28 8.10
C ARG A 15 -3.66 5.92 6.71
N LEU A 16 -3.41 5.14 5.66
CA LEU A 16 -3.56 5.61 4.28
C LEU A 16 -5.00 6.09 4.01
N ALA A 17 -6.01 5.36 4.49
CA ALA A 17 -7.41 5.76 4.38
C ALA A 17 -7.69 7.11 5.07
N GLU A 18 -7.13 7.30 6.26
CA GLU A 18 -7.23 8.58 6.99
C GLU A 18 -6.59 9.74 6.20
N LEU A 19 -5.36 9.55 5.71
CA LEU A 19 -4.63 10.57 4.95
C LEU A 19 -5.37 10.95 3.67
N VAL A 20 -5.87 9.96 2.93
CA VAL A 20 -6.64 10.18 1.70
C VAL A 20 -7.96 10.89 2.00
N ALA A 21 -8.67 10.49 3.06
CA ALA A 21 -9.90 11.17 3.47
C ALA A 21 -9.64 12.64 3.83
N ARG A 22 -8.56 12.92 4.58
CA ARG A 22 -8.14 14.28 4.93
C ARG A 22 -7.80 15.11 3.69
N PHE A 23 -7.05 14.54 2.74
CA PHE A 23 -6.72 15.20 1.48
C PHE A 23 -7.98 15.52 0.67
N GLN A 24 -8.85 14.53 0.45
CA GLN A 24 -10.06 14.70 -0.35
C GLN A 24 -11.07 15.65 0.29
N ALA A 25 -11.20 15.66 1.62
CA ALA A 25 -12.05 16.59 2.33
C ALA A 25 -11.59 18.05 2.16
N LYS A 26 -10.27 18.27 2.03
CA LYS A 26 -9.70 19.61 1.94
C LYS A 26 -9.60 20.15 0.51
N TYR A 27 -9.18 19.33 -0.44
CA TYR A 27 -8.88 19.76 -1.82
C TYR A 27 -9.84 19.19 -2.87
N GLY A 28 -10.64 18.20 -2.50
CA GLY A 28 -11.53 17.47 -3.40
C GLY A 28 -10.87 16.26 -4.05
N ARG A 29 -11.70 15.31 -4.49
CA ARG A 29 -11.27 14.04 -5.10
C ARG A 29 -10.45 14.20 -6.39
N ASN A 30 -10.75 15.23 -7.17
CA ASN A 30 -10.15 15.45 -8.50
C ASN A 30 -9.07 16.55 -8.47
N TYR A 31 -8.51 16.83 -7.31
CA TYR A 31 -7.42 17.80 -7.19
C TYR A 31 -6.18 17.31 -7.93
N VAL A 32 -5.52 18.24 -8.63
CA VAL A 32 -4.29 17.98 -9.39
C VAL A 32 -3.16 18.77 -8.75
N LEU A 33 -2.06 18.09 -8.44
CA LEU A 33 -0.85 18.70 -7.85
C LEU A 33 -0.09 19.45 -8.95
N ALA A 34 -0.26 20.77 -8.99
CA ALA A 34 0.51 21.67 -9.84
C ALA A 34 1.72 22.26 -9.11
N ALA A 35 2.67 22.84 -9.86
CA ALA A 35 3.88 23.47 -9.29
C ALA A 35 3.60 24.60 -8.30
N ASN A 36 2.40 25.20 -8.35
CA ASN A 36 1.94 26.24 -7.44
C ASN A 36 0.87 25.75 -6.44
N CYS A 37 0.78 24.43 -6.21
CA CYS A 37 -0.13 23.91 -5.20
C CYS A 37 0.23 24.42 -3.79
N PRO A 38 -0.74 24.50 -2.87
CA PRO A 38 -0.47 24.80 -1.48
C PRO A 38 0.55 23.81 -0.90
N GLU A 39 1.51 24.31 -0.13
CA GLU A 39 2.58 23.50 0.47
C GLU A 39 2.02 22.33 1.32
N ASP A 40 0.90 22.55 1.98
CA ASP A 40 0.22 21.53 2.78
C ASP A 40 -0.46 20.44 1.93
N ALA A 41 -0.87 20.73 0.69
CA ALA A 41 -1.35 19.72 -0.26
C ALA A 41 -0.20 18.79 -0.67
N TYR A 42 0.96 19.38 -0.99
CA TYR A 42 2.15 18.61 -1.33
C TYR A 42 2.63 17.74 -0.17
N LYS A 43 2.67 18.28 1.06
CA LYS A 43 3.02 17.51 2.25
C LYS A 43 2.09 16.32 2.49
N LEU A 44 0.77 16.51 2.37
CA LEU A 44 -0.17 15.40 2.51
C LEU A 44 0.01 14.34 1.41
N TYR A 45 0.35 14.76 0.19
CA TYR A 45 0.69 13.82 -0.88
C TYR A 45 1.95 13.01 -0.56
N GLU A 46 3.00 13.65 -0.05
CA GLU A 46 4.22 12.96 0.38
C GLU A 46 3.94 11.98 1.52
N GLU A 47 3.11 12.36 2.50
CA GLU A 47 2.65 11.46 3.57
C GLU A 47 1.88 10.24 3.00
N ILE A 48 0.97 10.47 2.04
CA ILE A 48 0.21 9.40 1.36
C ILE A 48 1.16 8.47 0.58
N LEU A 49 2.16 9.02 -0.10
CA LEU A 49 3.13 8.22 -0.84
C LEU A 49 4.05 7.44 0.10
N GLY A 50 4.47 8.05 1.21
CA GLY A 50 5.25 7.42 2.27
C GLY A 50 4.51 6.25 2.92
N GLU A 51 3.22 6.42 3.23
CA GLU A 51 2.41 5.33 3.80
C GLU A 51 2.23 4.18 2.79
N GLN A 52 2.06 4.49 1.49
CA GLN A 52 2.05 3.46 0.44
C GLN A 52 3.40 2.72 0.35
N ALA A 53 4.52 3.41 0.54
CA ALA A 53 5.85 2.78 0.54
C ALA A 53 6.03 1.88 1.76
N ALA A 54 5.60 2.32 2.94
CA ALA A 54 5.61 1.53 4.17
C ALA A 54 4.73 0.26 4.06
N ILE A 55 3.61 0.32 3.31
CA ILE A 55 2.84 -0.89 2.98
C ILE A 55 3.64 -1.80 2.06
N ALA A 56 4.25 -1.27 0.99
CA ALA A 56 5.04 -2.06 0.05
C ALA A 56 6.22 -2.79 0.71
N GLU A 57 6.91 -2.17 1.66
CA GLU A 57 8.04 -2.77 2.40
C GLU A 57 7.66 -4.02 3.20
N LEU A 58 6.39 -4.15 3.57
CA LEU A 58 5.89 -5.28 4.36
C LEU A 58 5.43 -6.45 3.49
N LEU A 59 5.22 -6.24 2.19
CA LEU A 59 4.78 -7.27 1.26
C LEU A 59 5.93 -8.19 0.86
N ASP A 60 5.58 -9.41 0.44
CA ASP A 60 6.54 -10.32 -0.19
C ASP A 60 7.16 -9.65 -1.44
N PRO A 61 8.49 -9.71 -1.62
CA PRO A 61 9.14 -9.14 -2.79
C PRO A 61 8.54 -9.63 -4.13
N GLN A 62 8.11 -10.89 -4.20
CA GLN A 62 7.47 -11.44 -5.40
C GLN A 62 6.10 -10.78 -5.70
N ALA A 63 5.42 -10.27 -4.68
CA ALA A 63 4.19 -9.51 -4.87
C ALA A 63 4.45 -8.13 -5.48
N LEU A 64 5.59 -7.50 -5.18
CA LEU A 64 5.98 -6.22 -5.77
C LEU A 64 6.35 -6.36 -7.25
N ASP A 65 6.96 -7.49 -7.64
CA ASP A 65 7.39 -7.78 -9.00
C ASP A 65 6.24 -8.12 -9.95
N ILE A 66 5.26 -8.89 -9.46
CA ILE A 66 4.11 -9.35 -10.25
C ILE A 66 2.81 -8.86 -9.62
N ALA A 67 2.66 -7.53 -9.57
CA ALA A 67 1.50 -6.87 -9.00
C ALA A 67 0.24 -7.06 -9.87
N TYR A 68 -0.92 -7.25 -9.25
CA TYR A 68 -2.20 -7.41 -9.94
C TYR A 68 -2.93 -6.07 -10.07
N HIS A 69 -2.89 -5.47 -11.26
CA HIS A 69 -3.49 -4.16 -11.53
C HIS A 69 -5.03 -4.21 -11.70
N ARG A 70 -5.75 -4.61 -10.66
CA ARG A 70 -7.23 -4.70 -10.66
C ARG A 70 -7.91 -3.35 -10.94
N PHE A 71 -7.26 -2.25 -10.58
CA PHE A 71 -7.75 -0.88 -10.80
C PHE A 71 -7.05 -0.16 -11.98
N GLY A 72 -6.32 -0.92 -12.80
CA GLY A 72 -5.47 -0.39 -13.86
C GLY A 72 -4.40 0.56 -13.33
N GLU A 73 -3.90 1.41 -14.21
CA GLU A 73 -2.88 2.41 -13.89
C GLU A 73 -3.52 3.70 -13.35
N TRP A 74 -4.16 3.64 -12.18
CA TRP A 74 -4.90 4.77 -11.62
C TRP A 74 -4.06 6.05 -11.51
N TRP A 75 -2.75 5.89 -11.27
CA TRP A 75 -1.76 6.97 -11.16
C TRP A 75 -1.57 7.77 -12.47
N THR A 76 -2.04 7.25 -13.61
CA THR A 76 -2.04 8.00 -14.88
C THR A 76 -3.17 9.01 -14.96
N ARG A 77 -4.19 8.88 -14.09
CA ARG A 77 -5.41 9.72 -14.09
C ARG A 77 -5.55 10.55 -12.82
N HIS A 78 -4.90 10.14 -11.74
CA HIS A 78 -4.99 10.78 -10.43
C HIS A 78 -3.61 10.86 -9.79
N ASP A 79 -3.25 12.03 -9.28
CA ASP A 79 -1.99 12.19 -8.54
C ASP A 79 -2.05 11.49 -7.17
N VAL A 80 -3.23 11.50 -6.54
CA VAL A 80 -3.48 10.91 -5.23
C VAL A 80 -4.41 9.71 -5.38
N ILE A 81 -4.07 8.61 -4.70
CA ILE A 81 -4.93 7.42 -4.64
C ILE A 81 -6.31 7.77 -4.10
N ASP A 82 -7.37 7.25 -4.72
CA ASP A 82 -8.72 7.57 -4.30
C ASP A 82 -9.26 6.61 -3.22
N SER A 83 -10.21 7.11 -2.42
CA SER A 83 -10.80 6.39 -1.30
C SER A 83 -11.48 5.06 -1.68
N ALA A 84 -11.97 4.90 -2.91
CA ALA A 84 -12.54 3.62 -3.34
C ALA A 84 -11.45 2.54 -3.49
N ILE A 85 -10.27 2.90 -4.05
CA ILE A 85 -9.12 1.99 -4.13
C ILE A 85 -8.62 1.66 -2.71
N VAL A 86 -8.53 2.66 -1.83
CA VAL A 86 -8.11 2.41 -0.45
C VAL A 86 -9.09 1.51 0.30
N ASN A 87 -10.40 1.66 0.11
CA ASN A 87 -11.40 0.77 0.72
C ASN A 87 -11.24 -0.69 0.26
N GLU A 88 -10.91 -0.91 -1.01
CA GLU A 88 -10.61 -2.26 -1.53
C GLU A 88 -9.31 -2.80 -0.92
N MET A 89 -8.29 -1.96 -0.76
CA MET A 89 -7.06 -2.30 -0.04
C MET A 89 -7.33 -2.67 1.42
N VAL A 90 -8.25 -1.99 2.11
CA VAL A 90 -8.68 -2.34 3.48
C VAL A 90 -9.28 -3.75 3.51
N MET A 91 -10.15 -4.09 2.55
CA MET A 91 -10.72 -5.43 2.47
C MET A 91 -9.65 -6.51 2.26
N ASP A 92 -8.70 -6.26 1.36
CA ASP A 92 -7.59 -7.18 1.11
C ASP A 92 -6.67 -7.31 2.33
N ALA A 93 -6.37 -6.22 3.04
CA ALA A 93 -5.57 -6.27 4.26
C ALA A 93 -6.25 -7.05 5.39
N CYS A 94 -7.57 -6.87 5.58
CA CYS A 94 -8.35 -7.67 6.52
C CYS A 94 -8.35 -9.17 6.14
N ASN A 95 -8.47 -9.47 4.83
CA ASN A 95 -8.37 -10.84 4.34
C ASN A 95 -6.99 -11.45 4.60
N LEU A 96 -5.93 -10.66 4.44
CA LEU A 96 -4.55 -11.07 4.74
C LEU A 96 -4.39 -11.45 6.21
N VAL A 97 -4.89 -10.61 7.13
CA VAL A 97 -4.88 -10.89 8.58
C VAL A 97 -5.64 -12.17 8.91
N ASN A 98 -6.86 -12.34 8.38
CA ASN A 98 -7.67 -13.52 8.63
C ASN A 98 -6.99 -14.80 8.15
N ARG A 99 -6.41 -14.79 6.95
CA ARG A 99 -5.71 -15.96 6.41
C ARG A 99 -4.41 -16.26 7.16
N ALA A 100 -3.62 -15.24 7.47
CA ALA A 100 -2.42 -15.42 8.27
C ALA A 100 -2.76 -16.03 9.63
N GLY A 101 -3.83 -15.55 10.29
CA GLY A 101 -4.28 -16.07 11.58
C GLY A 101 -4.72 -17.53 11.51
N TYR A 102 -5.46 -17.88 10.45
CA TYR A 102 -5.84 -19.27 10.20
C TYR A 102 -4.63 -20.18 10.00
N LEU A 103 -3.63 -19.75 9.20
CA LEU A 103 -2.42 -20.53 8.96
C LEU A 103 -1.59 -20.72 10.23
N GLU A 104 -1.44 -19.66 11.04
CA GLU A 104 -0.74 -19.69 12.32
C GLU A 104 -1.37 -20.73 13.26
N GLU A 105 -2.70 -20.73 13.40
CA GLU A 105 -3.38 -21.72 14.26
C GLU A 105 -3.39 -23.15 13.72
N LYS A 106 -3.22 -23.32 12.41
CA LYS A 106 -3.03 -24.64 11.80
C LYS A 106 -1.57 -25.10 11.80
N GLY A 107 -0.63 -24.27 12.29
CA GLY A 107 0.80 -24.54 12.23
C GLY A 107 1.31 -24.65 10.78
N GLN A 108 0.63 -24.00 9.84
CA GLN A 108 0.96 -24.00 8.42
C GLN A 108 1.78 -22.76 8.08
N VAL A 109 2.81 -22.93 7.25
CA VAL A 109 3.68 -21.83 6.79
C VAL A 109 3.49 -21.56 5.29
N ASP A 110 2.32 -21.87 4.75
CA ASP A 110 2.11 -21.79 3.30
C ASP A 110 1.84 -20.36 2.81
N SER A 111 2.94 -19.70 2.42
CA SER A 111 2.98 -18.38 1.78
C SER A 111 2.19 -18.32 0.46
N GLN A 112 1.98 -19.44 -0.24
CA GLN A 112 1.33 -19.41 -1.57
C GLN A 112 -0.14 -18.98 -1.51
N THR A 113 -0.78 -19.14 -0.35
CA THR A 113 -2.19 -18.74 -0.16
C THR A 113 -2.34 -17.24 0.15
N LEU A 114 -1.26 -16.59 0.62
CA LEU A 114 -1.21 -15.17 0.97
C LEU A 114 -0.75 -14.31 -0.21
N LEU A 115 0.20 -14.84 -1.01
CA LEU A 115 0.81 -14.13 -2.13
C LEU A 115 -0.20 -13.51 -3.13
N PRO A 116 -1.34 -14.14 -3.50
CA PRO A 116 -2.33 -13.50 -4.37
C PRO A 116 -2.96 -12.24 -3.78
N ILE A 117 -3.18 -12.20 -2.45
CA ILE A 117 -3.70 -11.00 -1.76
C ILE A 117 -2.62 -9.92 -1.75
N GLU A 118 -1.38 -10.29 -1.43
CA GLU A 118 -0.25 -9.37 -1.44
C GLU A 118 -0.03 -8.75 -2.82
N LYS A 119 -0.17 -9.54 -3.90
CA LYS A 119 -0.14 -9.05 -5.29
C LYS A 119 -1.28 -8.09 -5.60
N SER A 120 -2.48 -8.33 -5.06
CA SER A 120 -3.61 -7.41 -5.18
C SER A 120 -3.32 -6.08 -4.52
N ILE A 121 -2.82 -6.10 -3.27
CA ILE A 121 -2.41 -4.89 -2.54
C ILE A 121 -1.31 -4.15 -3.30
N ALA A 122 -0.25 -4.84 -3.73
CA ALA A 122 0.83 -4.26 -4.51
C ALA A 122 0.34 -3.58 -5.80
N GLY A 123 -0.68 -4.16 -6.45
CA GLY A 123 -1.25 -3.61 -7.68
C GLY A 123 -2.08 -2.33 -7.49
N MET A 124 -2.49 -2.05 -6.26
CA MET A 124 -3.17 -0.82 -5.86
C MET A 124 -2.20 0.31 -5.45
N LEU A 125 -0.93 -0.02 -5.13
CA LEU A 125 0.07 0.97 -4.72
C LEU A 125 0.65 1.74 -5.91
N HIS A 126 0.99 3.01 -5.68
CA HIS A 126 1.69 3.84 -6.65
C HIS A 126 3.04 3.19 -7.07
N PRO A 127 3.44 3.22 -8.35
CA PRO A 127 4.72 2.66 -8.79
C PRO A 127 5.93 3.22 -8.03
N SER A 128 5.96 4.52 -7.78
CA SER A 128 7.04 5.15 -7.00
C SER A 128 7.14 4.59 -5.58
N ALA A 129 6.02 4.32 -4.91
CA ALA A 129 6.02 3.74 -3.57
C ALA A 129 6.61 2.31 -3.57
N ARG A 130 6.30 1.52 -4.60
CA ARG A 130 6.90 0.19 -4.79
C ARG A 130 8.40 0.28 -5.07
N GLN A 131 8.82 1.27 -5.86
CA GLN A 131 10.24 1.50 -6.13
C GLN A 131 11.00 1.92 -4.87
N MET A 132 10.44 2.84 -4.08
CA MET A 132 11.02 3.26 -2.79
C MET A 132 11.25 2.06 -1.86
N ALA A 133 10.27 1.16 -1.74
CA ALA A 133 10.41 -0.04 -0.94
C ALA A 133 11.54 -0.97 -1.44
N ARG A 134 11.71 -1.10 -2.75
CA ARG A 134 12.82 -1.87 -3.36
C ARG A 134 14.17 -1.24 -3.07
N ASP A 135 14.29 0.08 -3.24
CA ASP A 135 15.53 0.81 -3.02
C ASP A 135 15.96 0.73 -1.53
N ASN A 136 14.98 0.81 -0.63
CA ASN A 136 15.22 0.63 0.80
C ASN A 136 15.70 -0.80 1.14
N ALA A 137 15.11 -1.83 0.53
CA ALA A 137 15.54 -3.21 0.72
C ALA A 137 16.99 -3.44 0.25
N LEU A 138 17.39 -2.83 -0.87
CA LEU A 138 18.77 -2.87 -1.38
C LEU A 138 19.75 -2.19 -0.41
N THR A 139 19.37 -1.02 0.11
CA THR A 139 20.21 -0.26 1.05
C THR A 139 20.45 -1.04 2.35
N VAL A 140 19.44 -1.74 2.87
CA VAL A 140 19.59 -2.58 4.07
C VAL A 140 20.51 -3.79 3.81
N LEU A 141 20.44 -4.38 2.61
CA LEU A 141 21.32 -5.49 2.22
C LEU A 141 22.77 -5.05 2.11
N GLU A 142 23.05 -3.85 1.59
CA GLU A 142 24.41 -3.31 1.50
C GLU A 142 25.01 -2.93 2.87
N ALA A 143 24.15 -2.67 3.86
CA ALA A 143 24.56 -2.30 5.22
C ALA A 143 24.72 -3.51 6.18
N SER A 144 24.38 -4.73 5.73
CA SER A 144 24.42 -5.97 6.52
C SER A 144 25.63 -6.83 6.20
#